data_AF-A0AB33I3S4-F1
#
_entry.id   AF-A0AB33I3S4-F1
#
_cell.length_a   1.000
_cell.length_b   1.000
_cell.length_c   1.000
_cell.angle_alpha   90.00
_cell.angle_beta   90.00
_cell.angle_gamma   90.00
#
_symmetry.space_group_name_H-M   'P 1'
#
loop_
_entity.id
_entity.type
_entity.pdbx_description
1 polymer ?
#
loop_
_entity_poly.entity_id
_entity_poly.type
_entity_poly.pdbx_seq_one_letter_code
_entity_poly.pdbx_strand_id
1 'polypeptide(L)' 'MPGILNFSNGSVLPENELEALRHIARNNQNDTITIGGRNMRLHYIQFMDGFSVEPILGGL' A
#
# COMPACT_ATOMS: atom_id res chain seq x y z
N MET A 1 4.33 9.74 6.73
CA MET A 1 5.02 8.71 7.54
C MET A 1 4.75 7.39 6.83
N PRO A 2 5.77 6.62 6.41
CA PRO A 2 5.54 5.40 5.65
C PRO A 2 4.93 4.30 6.53
N GLY A 3 3.90 3.62 6.03
CA GLY A 3 3.30 2.45 6.68
C GLY A 3 4.09 1.18 6.33
N ILE A 4 4.44 0.37 7.33
CA ILE A 4 5.12 -0.92 7.11
C ILE A 4 4.08 -2.03 7.15
N LEU A 5 4.13 -2.89 6.14
CA LEU A 5 3.13 -3.90 5.89
C LEU A 5 3.82 -5.23 5.59
N ASN A 6 3.87 -6.10 6.59
CA ASN A 6 4.57 -7.38 6.48
C ASN A 6 3.60 -8.50 6.09
N PHE A 7 3.56 -8.83 4.80
CA PHE A 7 2.80 -9.98 4.30
C PHE A 7 3.73 -10.92 3.55
N SER A 8 3.48 -12.22 3.69
CA SER A 8 4.18 -13.26 2.95
C SER A 8 3.37 -13.65 1.71
N ASN A 9 4.07 -14.09 0.67
CA ASN A 9 3.50 -14.43 -0.64
C ASN A 9 2.35 -15.45 -0.49
N GLY A 10 1.10 -15.02 -0.71
CA GLY A 10 -0.10 -15.85 -0.63
C GLY A 10 -1.03 -15.58 0.58
N SER A 11 -0.64 -14.72 1.53
CA SER A 11 -1.53 -14.34 2.63
C SER A 11 -2.51 -13.25 2.18
N VAL A 12 -3.80 -13.51 2.35
CA VAL A 12 -4.85 -12.50 2.19
C VAL A 12 -4.68 -11.46 3.28
N LEU A 13 -4.70 -10.18 2.90
CA LEU A 13 -4.65 -9.08 3.83
C LEU A 13 -5.93 -9.09 4.68
N PRO A 14 -5.86 -9.11 6.03
CA PRO A 14 -7.06 -9.04 6.84
C PRO A 14 -7.76 -7.68 6.65
N GLU A 15 -9.08 -7.68 6.78
CA GLU A 15 -9.95 -6.54 6.42
C GLU A 15 -9.58 -5.24 7.16
N ASN A 16 -9.16 -5.35 8.42
CA ASN A 16 -8.70 -4.22 9.23
C ASN A 16 -7.47 -3.52 8.62
N GLU A 17 -6.49 -4.30 8.14
CA GLU A 17 -5.28 -3.78 7.50
C GLU A 17 -5.59 -3.22 6.11
N LEU A 18 -6.55 -3.82 5.40
CA LEU A 18 -7.04 -3.32 4.12
C LEU A 18 -7.71 -1.95 4.25
N GLU A 19 -8.56 -1.78 5.26
CA GLU A 19 -9.23 -0.51 5.52
C GLU A 19 -8.24 0.56 6.00
N ALA A 20 -7.23 0.19 6.79
CA ALA A 20 -6.14 1.09 7.16
C ALA A 20 -5.36 1.57 5.92
N LEU A 21 -5.04 0.66 4.99
CA LEU A 21 -4.40 0.99 3.71
C LEU A 21 -5.25 1.92 2.85
N ARG A 22 -6.56 1.64 2.75
CA ARG A 22 -7.50 2.48 2.00
C ARG A 22 -7.56 3.89 2.59
N HIS A 23 -7.60 4.00 3.92
CA HIS A 23 -7.57 5.28 4.62
C HIS A 23 -6.26 6.05 4.35
N ILE A 24 -5.11 5.37 4.37
CA ILE A 24 -3.81 6.00 4.05
C ILE A 24 -3.79 6.47 2.59
N ALA A 25 -4.17 5.62 1.64
CA ALA A 25 -4.21 5.95 0.22
C ALA A 25 -5.08 7.19 -0.05
N ARG A 26 -6.27 7.23 0.56
CA ARG A 26 -7.24 8.32 0.40
C ARG A 26 -6.74 9.65 0.95
N ASN A 27 -6.07 9.63 2.09
CA ASN A 27 -5.55 10.85 2.72
C ASN A 27 -4.18 11.27 2.21
N ASN A 28 -3.44 10.36 1.57
CA ASN A 28 -2.05 10.58 1.16
C ASN A 28 -1.78 9.91 -0.19
N GLN A 29 -2.08 10.62 -1.28
CA GLN A 29 -2.09 10.09 -2.66
C GLN A 29 -0.71 9.66 -3.21
N ASN A 30 0.38 9.90 -2.47
CA ASN A 30 1.74 9.60 -2.90
C ASN A 30 2.56 8.97 -1.75
N ASP A 31 1.89 8.19 -0.89
CA ASP A 31 2.56 7.51 0.21
C ASP A 31 3.37 6.29 -0.28
N THR A 32 4.35 5.90 0.51
CA THR A 32 5.22 4.76 0.25
C THR A 32 5.01 3.75 1.36
N ILE A 33 4.68 2.52 0.99
CA ILE A 33 4.54 1.40 1.92
C ILE A 33 5.69 0.42 1.71
N THR A 34 6.11 -0.26 2.78
CA THR A 34 7.11 -1.33 2.67
C THR A 34 6.42 -2.67 2.77
N ILE A 35 6.49 -3.48 1.70
CA ILE A 35 5.94 -4.84 1.63
C ILE A 35 7.09 -5.84 1.42
N GLY A 36 7.26 -6.76 2.37
CA GLY A 36 8.29 -7.81 2.27
C GLY A 36 9.71 -7.27 2.05
N GLY A 37 10.03 -6.12 2.66
CA GLY A 37 11.31 -5.43 2.51
C GLY A 37 11.45 -4.59 1.24
N ARG A 38 10.42 -4.50 0.38
CA ARG A 38 10.42 -3.66 -0.82
C ARG A 38 9.54 -2.45 -0.64
N ASN A 39 10.03 -1.29 -1.08
CA ASN A 39 9.22 -0.07 -1.11
C ASN A 39 8.28 -0.09 -2.31
N MET A 40 7.01 0.17 -2.04
CA MET A 40 5.94 0.24 -3.03
C MET A 40 5.24 1.59 -2.89
N ARG A 41 4.87 2.18 -4.02
CA ARG A 41 4.06 3.38 -4.09
C ARG A 41 2.59 2.98 -3.99
N LEU A 42 1.88 3.68 -3.12
CA LEU A 42 0.44 3.54 -2.95
C LEU A 42 -0.25 4.67 -3.71
N HIS A 43 -1.15 4.33 -4.62
CA HIS A 43 -1.89 5.30 -5.44
C HIS A 43 -3.39 5.09 -5.31
N TYR A 44 -4.11 6.12 -4.89
CA TYR A 44 -5.56 6.05 -4.67
C TYR A 44 -6.34 6.27 -5.96
N ILE A 45 -7.28 5.37 -6.24
CA ILE A 45 -8.15 5.39 -7.42
C ILE A 45 -9.55 5.81 -6.96
N GLN A 46 -9.79 7.13 -7.00
CA GLN A 46 -11.04 7.74 -6.52
C GLN A 46 -12.30 7.16 -7.16
N PHE A 47 -12.25 6.86 -8.46
CA PHE A 47 -13.39 6.33 -9.22
C PHE A 47 -13.91 4.99 -8.70
N MET A 48 -13.04 4.16 -8.11
CA MET A 48 -13.39 2.81 -7.63
C MET A 48 -13.38 2.70 -6.10
N ASP A 49 -13.17 3.81 -5.38
CA ASP A 49 -12.88 3.80 -3.93
C ASP A 49 -11.78 2.77 -3.57
N GLY A 50 -10.79 2.63 -4.45
CA GLY A 50 -9.76 1.61 -4.38
C GLY A 50 -8.36 2.20 -4.40
N PHE A 51 -7.34 1.35 -4.39
CA PHE A 51 -5.95 1.77 -4.51
C PHE A 51 -5.14 0.75 -5.33
N SER A 52 -4.12 1.24 -6.03
CA SER A 52 -3.08 0.42 -6.64
C SER A 52 -1.79 0.49 -5.83
N VAL A 53 -1.04 -0.60 -5.87
CA VAL A 53 0.28 -0.70 -5.25
C VAL A 53 1.27 -1.04 -6.35
N GLU A 54 2.26 -0.17 -6.54
CA GLU A 54 3.24 -0.30 -7.62
C GLU A 54 4.65 -0.33 -7.03
N PRO A 55 5.54 -1.22 -7.48
CA PRO A 55 6.92 -1.22 -7.00
C PRO A 55 7.62 0.08 -7.39
N ILE A 56 8.40 0.66 -6.47
CA ILE A 56 9.24 1.80 -6.78
C ILE A 56 10.51 1.28 -7.46
N LEU A 57 10.55 1.37 -8.80
CA LEU A 57 11.74 1.04 -9.58
C LEU A 57 12.86 2.04 -9.24
N GLY A 58 13.90 1.56 -8.55
CA GLY A 58 15.08 2.36 -8.20
C GLY A 58 15.60 2.20 -6.77
N GLY A 59 14.94 1.44 -5.90
CA GLY A 59 15.48 1.07 -4.57
C GLY A 59 16.05 -0.34 -4.58
N LEU A 60 17.37 -0.46 -4.49
CA LEU A 60 18.08 -1.70 -4.17
C LEU A 60 17.70 -2.21 -2.77
#